data_AF-A0A6A1THD1-F1
#
_entry.id   AF-A0A6A1THD1-F1
#
_cell.length_a   1.000
_cell.length_b   1.000
_cell.length_c   1.000
_cell.angle_alpha   90.00
_cell.angle_beta   90.00
_cell.angle_gamma   90.00
#
_symmetry.space_group_name_H-M   'P 1'
#
loop_
_entity.id
_entity.type
_entity.pdbx_description
1 polymer ?
#
loop_
_entity_poly.entity_id
_entity_poly.type
_entity_poly.pdbx_seq_one_letter_code
_entity_poly.pdbx_strand_id
1 'polypeptide(L)'
;MEFLIDSKRLLSVDEKQRNRDVFISAYNDNERVKSTFDEVNASRKFWWILPDYGYNTDEYPAAPGPELVDLLPENEAELVIEGLRRSGLADPDVKSVCVDITGFLHPHILLLLKYFKANPVEELEFIYTEPGHYSRKVETRFSLTETVTVRQVAGFEGLHNPEMDHDVVVIGIGYDHSLIGQVIANKESARVVQLHCFPSLSADMYQESILRLDRVSAVSTQNAVDLNFFATANDPYVTAAVLDEAVTLLNSKQRISNLYLSPLSTKPQALGFGLYYLARLEGRAASMIYPFTERYSRETSTGVGRGWVYPIVFN
;
A
#
# COMPACT_ATOMS: atom_id res chain seq x y z
N MET A 1 11.68 6.26 -14.83
CA MET A 1 10.28 6.49 -15.18
C MET A 1 10.05 7.97 -15.16
N GLU A 2 9.70 8.59 -16.29
CA GLU A 2 8.82 9.76 -16.20
C GLU A 2 7.55 9.21 -15.57
N PHE A 3 7.41 9.41 -14.26
CA PHE A 3 6.30 8.86 -13.51
C PHE A 3 5.02 9.33 -14.19
N LEU A 4 4.02 8.46 -14.24
CA LEU A 4 2.68 8.69 -14.79
C LEU A 4 1.90 9.74 -13.95
N ILE A 5 2.55 10.86 -13.57
CA ILE A 5 2.14 11.83 -12.57
C ILE A 5 0.73 12.35 -12.85
N ASP A 6 0.36 12.47 -14.11
CA ASP A 6 -0.95 12.94 -14.55
C ASP A 6 -1.90 11.83 -15.03
N SER A 7 -1.56 10.56 -14.81
CA SER A 7 -2.39 9.42 -15.24
C SER A 7 -3.41 8.97 -14.20
N LYS A 8 -3.37 9.54 -12.97
CA LYS A 8 -4.41 9.31 -11.97
C LYS A 8 -5.73 9.85 -12.48
N ARG A 9 -6.78 9.02 -12.46
CA ARG A 9 -8.12 9.39 -12.91
C ARG A 9 -9.14 9.17 -11.80
N LEU A 10 -10.23 9.94 -11.83
CA LEU A 10 -11.36 9.72 -10.95
C LEU A 10 -12.10 8.45 -11.39
N LEU A 11 -12.51 7.60 -10.44
CA LEU A 11 -13.42 6.48 -10.71
C LEU A 11 -14.85 7.02 -10.89
N SER A 12 -15.08 7.66 -12.03
CA SER A 12 -16.38 8.17 -12.44
C SER A 12 -17.36 7.04 -12.80
N VAL A 13 -18.62 7.40 -13.05
CA VAL A 13 -19.63 6.43 -13.55
C VAL A 13 -19.16 5.80 -14.85
N ASP A 14 -18.68 6.60 -15.81
CA ASP A 14 -18.17 6.10 -17.09
C ASP A 14 -16.97 5.17 -16.90
N GLU A 15 -16.08 5.52 -15.97
CA GLU A 15 -14.88 4.73 -15.69
C GLU A 15 -15.22 3.37 -15.06
N LYS A 16 -16.26 3.32 -14.23
CA LYS A 16 -16.82 2.07 -13.71
C LYS A 16 -17.41 1.21 -14.82
N GLN A 17 -17.96 1.79 -15.89
CA GLN A 17 -18.55 1.02 -17.00
C GLN A 17 -17.53 0.51 -18.05
N ARG A 18 -16.26 0.93 -18.00
CA ARG A 18 -15.22 0.38 -18.89
C ARG A 18 -15.13 -1.13 -18.76
N ASN A 19 -15.10 -1.81 -19.90
CA ASN A 19 -14.92 -3.25 -19.97
C ASN A 19 -13.51 -3.62 -19.49
N ARG A 20 -13.46 -4.58 -18.55
CA ARG A 20 -12.26 -5.19 -18.00
C ARG A 20 -12.44 -6.69 -18.06
N ASP A 21 -11.39 -7.46 -18.34
CA ASP A 21 -11.51 -8.91 -18.39
C ASP A 21 -11.62 -9.47 -16.98
N VAL A 22 -10.74 -9.02 -16.09
CA VAL A 22 -10.68 -9.48 -14.70
C VAL A 22 -10.69 -8.29 -13.74
N PHE A 23 -11.58 -8.36 -12.75
CA PHE A 23 -11.60 -7.46 -11.59
C PHE A 23 -11.40 -8.24 -10.29
N ILE A 24 -10.45 -7.81 -9.47
CA ILE A 24 -10.10 -8.45 -8.20
C ILE A 24 -10.27 -7.44 -7.07
N SER A 25 -10.96 -7.82 -6.01
CA SER A 25 -10.98 -7.07 -4.75
C SER A 25 -10.86 -8.02 -3.56
N ALA A 26 -10.26 -7.53 -2.47
CA ALA A 26 -10.20 -8.26 -1.21
C ALA A 26 -11.43 -7.93 -0.36
N TYR A 27 -12.20 -8.96 -0.01
CA TYR A 27 -13.44 -8.80 0.73
C TYR A 27 -13.19 -8.33 2.16
N ASN A 28 -13.93 -7.32 2.58
CA ASN A 28 -14.07 -6.94 3.98
C ASN A 28 -15.41 -6.23 4.23
N ASP A 29 -15.67 -5.80 5.47
CA ASP A 29 -16.97 -5.26 5.86
C ASP A 29 -17.20 -3.78 5.51
N ASN A 30 -16.22 -3.12 4.89
CA ASN A 30 -16.36 -1.71 4.53
C ASN A 30 -17.28 -1.55 3.30
N GLU A 31 -18.29 -0.69 3.42
CA GLU A 31 -19.23 -0.37 2.33
C GLU A 31 -18.50 0.02 1.03
N ARG A 32 -17.43 0.82 1.14
CA ARG A 32 -16.63 1.26 -0.02
C ARG A 32 -15.99 0.13 -0.82
N VAL A 33 -15.72 -1.02 -0.20
CA VAL A 33 -15.20 -2.20 -0.88
C VAL A 33 -16.34 -2.90 -1.62
N LYS A 34 -17.44 -3.16 -0.92
CA LYS A 34 -18.62 -3.84 -1.47
C LYS A 34 -19.25 -3.05 -2.63
N SER A 35 -19.50 -1.74 -2.43
CA SER A 35 -20.11 -0.89 -3.47
C SER A 35 -19.22 -0.71 -4.70
N THR A 36 -17.91 -0.54 -4.51
CA THR A 36 -16.96 -0.44 -5.63
C THR A 36 -16.97 -1.74 -6.45
N PHE A 37 -16.98 -2.89 -5.78
CA PHE A 37 -17.00 -4.18 -6.46
C PHE A 37 -18.28 -4.41 -7.25
N ASP A 38 -19.43 -4.03 -6.71
CA ASP A 38 -20.72 -4.21 -7.37
C ASP A 38 -20.83 -3.31 -8.62
N GLU A 39 -20.37 -2.07 -8.52
CA GLU A 39 -20.55 -1.05 -9.56
C GLU A 39 -19.52 -1.10 -10.71
N VAL A 40 -18.29 -1.58 -10.47
CA VAL A 40 -17.26 -1.67 -11.51
C VAL A 40 -17.59 -2.80 -12.48
N ASN A 41 -17.61 -2.54 -13.77
CA ASN A 41 -17.87 -3.52 -14.82
C ASN A 41 -16.63 -4.38 -15.11
N ALA A 42 -16.81 -5.69 -15.22
CA ALA A 42 -15.80 -6.65 -15.65
C ALA A 42 -16.45 -7.97 -16.09
N SER A 43 -15.82 -8.68 -17.04
CA SER A 43 -16.26 -10.00 -17.50
C SER A 43 -16.24 -11.04 -16.39
N ARG A 44 -15.20 -10.99 -15.54
CA ARG A 44 -15.04 -11.86 -14.37
C ARG A 44 -14.65 -11.04 -13.16
N LYS A 45 -15.29 -11.31 -12.02
CA LYS A 45 -15.03 -10.63 -10.75
C LYS A 45 -14.69 -11.63 -9.65
N PHE A 46 -13.65 -11.33 -8.89
CA PHE A 46 -13.14 -12.20 -7.84
C PHE A 46 -13.09 -11.51 -6.50
N TRP A 47 -13.73 -12.13 -5.51
CA TRP A 47 -13.52 -11.80 -4.11
C TRP A 47 -12.40 -12.64 -3.53
N TRP A 48 -11.33 -11.99 -3.09
CA TRP A 48 -10.32 -12.65 -2.27
C TRP A 48 -10.71 -12.60 -0.81
N ILE A 49 -10.81 -13.75 -0.16
CA ILE A 49 -11.04 -13.84 1.27
C ILE A 49 -9.68 -13.96 1.95
N LEU A 50 -9.18 -12.84 2.48
CA LEU A 50 -7.88 -12.80 3.14
C LEU A 50 -7.96 -13.46 4.53
N PRO A 51 -7.03 -14.37 4.88
CA PRO A 51 -6.99 -15.01 6.20
C PRO A 51 -6.81 -13.98 7.33
N ASP A 52 -6.16 -12.85 7.05
CA ASP A 52 -5.92 -11.72 7.95
C ASP A 52 -7.19 -11.15 8.61
N TYR A 53 -8.34 -11.28 7.94
CA TYR A 53 -9.63 -10.81 8.42
C TYR A 53 -10.40 -11.88 9.21
N GLY A 54 -9.96 -13.13 9.16
CA GLY A 54 -10.47 -14.23 9.99
C GLY A 54 -11.96 -14.53 9.81
N TYR A 55 -12.51 -14.36 8.61
CA TYR A 55 -13.91 -14.70 8.29
C TYR A 55 -14.17 -16.20 8.35
N ASN A 56 -15.30 -16.60 8.91
CA ASN A 56 -15.84 -17.94 8.74
C ASN A 56 -16.59 -18.05 7.41
N THR A 57 -16.76 -19.27 6.90
CA THR A 57 -17.38 -19.52 5.57
C THR A 57 -18.84 -19.04 5.48
N ASP A 58 -19.57 -19.00 6.60
CA ASP A 58 -20.93 -18.49 6.69
C ASP A 58 -21.00 -16.95 6.67
N GLU A 59 -19.87 -16.27 6.85
CA GLU A 59 -19.73 -14.81 6.78
C GLU A 59 -19.30 -14.32 5.38
N TYR A 60 -19.10 -15.25 4.43
CA TYR A 60 -18.70 -14.92 3.06
C TYR A 60 -19.85 -14.22 2.32
N PRO A 61 -19.56 -13.41 1.28
CA PRO A 61 -20.59 -12.76 0.51
C PRO A 61 -21.52 -13.80 -0.14
N ALA A 62 -22.80 -13.77 0.23
CA ALA A 62 -23.82 -14.74 -0.17
C ALA A 62 -24.35 -14.55 -1.61
N ALA A 63 -23.81 -13.59 -2.37
CA ALA A 63 -24.36 -13.20 -3.66
C ALA A 63 -24.01 -14.23 -4.76
N PRO A 64 -24.98 -14.66 -5.59
CA PRO A 64 -24.68 -15.42 -6.80
C PRO A 64 -24.01 -14.49 -7.83
N GLY A 65 -22.89 -14.92 -8.41
CA GLY A 65 -22.20 -14.16 -9.46
C GLY A 65 -20.68 -14.12 -9.32
N PRO A 66 -20.11 -13.52 -8.25
CA PRO A 66 -18.67 -13.41 -8.12
C PRO A 66 -18.01 -14.76 -7.79
N GLU A 67 -16.82 -14.97 -8.35
CA GLU A 67 -15.98 -16.12 -8.01
C GLU A 67 -15.28 -15.84 -6.68
N LEU A 68 -15.39 -16.76 -5.72
CA LEU A 68 -14.71 -16.65 -4.42
C LEU A 68 -13.35 -17.33 -4.47
N VAL A 69 -12.32 -16.59 -4.04
CA VAL A 69 -10.96 -17.09 -3.84
C VAL A 69 -10.69 -17.09 -2.35
N ASP A 70 -11.10 -18.18 -1.71
CA ASP A 70 -10.99 -18.44 -0.28
C ASP A 70 -9.84 -19.40 0.06
N LEU A 71 -9.65 -19.71 1.35
CA LEU A 71 -8.61 -20.64 1.82
C LEU A 71 -7.21 -20.29 1.29
N LEU A 72 -6.93 -18.99 1.15
CA LEU A 72 -5.63 -18.51 0.72
C LEU A 72 -4.58 -18.77 1.83
N PRO A 73 -3.32 -19.07 1.45
CA PRO A 73 -2.22 -19.23 2.39
C PRO A 73 -2.04 -18.02 3.32
N GLU A 74 -1.53 -18.24 4.54
CA GLU A 74 -1.20 -17.14 5.46
C GLU A 74 0.06 -16.36 5.05
N ASN A 75 0.99 -17.01 4.34
CA ASN A 75 2.17 -16.34 3.81
C ASN A 75 1.76 -15.40 2.67
N GLU A 76 2.15 -14.13 2.76
CA GLU A 76 1.68 -13.09 1.85
C GLU A 76 2.10 -13.31 0.37
N ALA A 77 3.26 -13.92 0.12
CA ALA A 77 3.76 -14.15 -1.22
C ALA A 77 3.04 -15.33 -1.87
N GLU A 78 2.88 -16.43 -1.12
CA GLU A 78 2.08 -17.58 -1.55
C GLU A 78 0.61 -17.19 -1.77
N LEU A 79 0.05 -16.35 -0.88
CA LEU A 79 -1.29 -15.80 -1.00
C LEU A 79 -1.50 -15.09 -2.34
N VAL A 80 -0.59 -14.17 -2.70
CA VAL A 80 -0.74 -13.39 -3.93
C VAL A 80 -0.59 -14.27 -5.17
N ILE A 81 0.38 -15.19 -5.18
CA ILE A 81 0.59 -16.11 -6.30
C ILE A 81 -0.64 -17.01 -6.50
N GLU A 82 -1.11 -17.65 -5.43
CA GLU A 82 -2.25 -18.57 -5.50
C GLU A 82 -3.55 -17.81 -5.81
N GLY A 83 -3.74 -16.63 -5.23
CA GLY A 83 -4.89 -15.78 -5.48
C GLY A 83 -4.98 -15.37 -6.95
N LEU A 84 -3.88 -14.92 -7.56
CA LEU A 84 -3.86 -14.54 -8.98
C LEU A 84 -4.09 -15.75 -9.88
N ARG A 85 -3.45 -16.89 -9.58
CA ARG A 85 -3.63 -18.14 -10.32
C ARG A 85 -5.11 -18.57 -10.32
N ARG A 86 -5.76 -18.55 -9.16
CA ARG A 86 -7.19 -18.88 -9.01
C ARG A 86 -8.13 -17.83 -9.58
N SER A 87 -7.65 -16.60 -9.74
CA SER A 87 -8.40 -15.53 -10.42
C SER A 87 -8.35 -15.63 -11.95
N GLY A 88 -7.80 -16.72 -12.49
CA GLY A 88 -7.80 -16.97 -13.94
C GLY A 88 -6.77 -16.17 -14.73
N LEU A 89 -5.76 -15.57 -14.07
CA LEU A 89 -4.72 -14.75 -14.72
C LEU A 89 -3.79 -15.56 -15.64
N ALA A 90 -3.84 -16.88 -15.58
CA ALA A 90 -3.11 -17.75 -16.50
C ALA A 90 -3.82 -17.94 -17.86
N ASP A 91 -5.05 -17.43 -17.99
CA ASP A 91 -5.81 -17.49 -19.23
C ASP A 91 -5.23 -16.49 -20.26
N PRO A 92 -4.79 -16.96 -21.46
CA PRO A 92 -4.18 -16.10 -22.47
C PRO A 92 -5.13 -15.03 -23.03
N ASP A 93 -6.45 -15.18 -22.84
CA ASP A 93 -7.43 -14.18 -23.30
C ASP A 93 -7.55 -12.99 -22.33
N VAL A 94 -6.95 -13.06 -21.14
CA VAL A 94 -6.93 -11.96 -20.16
C VAL A 94 -5.91 -10.91 -20.59
N LYS A 95 -6.41 -9.76 -21.06
CA LYS A 95 -5.59 -8.62 -21.51
C LYS A 95 -5.63 -7.48 -20.51
N SER A 96 -6.77 -7.28 -19.87
CA SER A 96 -7.05 -6.17 -18.97
C SER A 96 -7.38 -6.65 -17.56
N VAL A 97 -6.58 -6.20 -16.59
CA VAL A 97 -6.72 -6.56 -15.18
C VAL A 97 -6.87 -5.32 -14.34
N CYS A 98 -7.88 -5.32 -13.48
CA CYS A 98 -8.11 -4.27 -12.52
C CYS A 98 -8.14 -4.81 -11.10
N VAL A 99 -7.35 -4.21 -10.22
CA VAL A 99 -7.25 -4.62 -8.81
C VAL A 99 -7.71 -3.47 -7.92
N ASP A 100 -8.81 -3.67 -7.21
CA ASP A 100 -9.23 -2.77 -6.14
C ASP A 100 -8.43 -3.07 -4.86
N ILE A 101 -7.49 -2.17 -4.54
CA ILE A 101 -6.61 -2.28 -3.37
C ILE A 101 -7.22 -1.75 -2.08
N THR A 102 -8.49 -1.32 -2.11
CA THR A 102 -9.17 -0.77 -0.92
C THR A 102 -9.21 -1.78 0.23
N GLY A 103 -9.45 -3.06 -0.08
CA GLY A 103 -9.48 -4.15 0.91
C GLY A 103 -8.15 -4.88 1.12
N PHE A 104 -7.09 -4.55 0.39
CA PHE A 104 -5.82 -5.26 0.48
C PHE A 104 -4.91 -4.68 1.57
N LEU A 105 -4.08 -5.54 2.18
CA LEU A 105 -2.99 -5.10 3.07
C LEU A 105 -1.81 -4.53 2.26
N HIS A 106 -0.99 -3.69 2.88
CA HIS A 106 0.14 -3.04 2.17
C HIS A 106 1.13 -4.04 1.56
N PRO A 107 1.53 -5.13 2.26
CA PRO A 107 2.39 -6.16 1.66
C PRO A 107 1.77 -6.79 0.41
N HIS A 108 0.46 -7.04 0.41
CA HIS A 108 -0.23 -7.61 -0.75
C HIS A 108 -0.17 -6.66 -1.96
N ILE A 109 -0.34 -5.35 -1.75
CA ILE A 109 -0.23 -4.35 -2.81
C ILE A 109 1.17 -4.37 -3.44
N LEU A 110 2.22 -4.41 -2.61
CA LEU A 110 3.60 -4.48 -3.08
C LEU A 110 3.84 -5.75 -3.91
N LEU A 111 3.35 -6.89 -3.43
CA LEU A 111 3.51 -8.18 -4.11
C LEU A 111 2.71 -8.29 -5.40
N LEU A 112 1.48 -7.76 -5.44
CA LEU A 112 0.70 -7.64 -6.66
C LEU A 112 1.46 -6.83 -7.71
N LEU A 113 2.01 -5.67 -7.32
CA LEU A 113 2.80 -4.84 -8.21
C LEU A 113 4.05 -5.58 -8.73
N LYS A 114 4.77 -6.28 -7.85
CA LYS A 114 5.93 -7.08 -8.25
C LYS A 114 5.55 -8.22 -9.19
N TYR A 115 4.44 -8.91 -8.93
CA TYR A 115 3.94 -9.98 -9.78
C TYR A 115 3.67 -9.47 -11.19
N PHE A 116 2.93 -8.37 -11.34
CA PHE A 116 2.59 -7.83 -12.65
C PHE A 116 3.78 -7.22 -13.39
N LYS A 117 4.83 -6.78 -12.68
CA LYS A 117 6.09 -6.42 -13.33
C LYS A 117 6.76 -7.64 -13.97
N ALA A 118 6.72 -8.79 -13.29
CA ALA A 118 7.30 -10.04 -13.79
C ALA A 118 6.40 -10.75 -14.82
N ASN A 119 5.08 -10.53 -14.75
CA ASN A 119 4.07 -11.10 -15.63
C ASN A 119 3.17 -9.97 -16.18
N PRO A 120 3.67 -9.18 -17.15
CA PRO A 120 2.92 -8.05 -17.68
C PRO A 120 1.63 -8.48 -18.37
N VAL A 121 0.59 -7.66 -18.21
CA VAL A 121 -0.66 -7.72 -18.96
C VAL A 121 -0.76 -6.47 -19.85
N GLU A 122 -1.62 -6.47 -20.86
CA GLU A 122 -1.75 -5.33 -21.79
C GLU A 122 -2.24 -4.07 -21.08
N GLU A 123 -3.23 -4.21 -20.19
CA GLU A 123 -3.75 -3.12 -19.37
C GLU A 123 -3.82 -3.54 -17.90
N LEU A 124 -3.10 -2.80 -17.03
CA LEU A 124 -3.14 -2.98 -15.59
C LEU A 124 -3.61 -1.71 -14.90
N GLU A 125 -4.65 -1.81 -14.09
CA GLU A 125 -5.16 -0.70 -13.31
C GLU A 125 -5.30 -1.09 -11.83
N PHE A 126 -4.92 -0.18 -10.94
CA PHE A 126 -5.23 -0.28 -9.53
C PHE A 126 -6.33 0.71 -9.19
N ILE A 127 -7.30 0.31 -8.36
CA ILE A 127 -8.37 1.17 -7.86
C ILE A 127 -8.22 1.34 -6.35
N TYR A 128 -8.48 2.55 -5.87
CA TYR A 128 -8.63 2.81 -4.44
C TYR A 128 -9.81 3.73 -4.18
N THR A 129 -10.67 3.35 -3.23
CA THR A 129 -11.79 4.18 -2.79
C THR A 129 -11.48 4.78 -1.41
N GLU A 130 -11.46 6.10 -1.33
CA GLU A 130 -11.32 6.85 -0.08
C GLU A 130 -12.48 6.52 0.87
N PRO A 131 -12.26 6.50 2.20
CA PRO A 131 -13.37 6.41 3.14
C PRO A 131 -14.14 7.73 3.19
N GLY A 132 -15.45 7.69 3.43
CA GLY A 132 -16.23 8.91 3.70
C GLY A 132 -15.78 9.56 5.01
N HIS A 133 -15.71 8.75 6.08
CA HIS A 133 -15.12 9.09 7.37
C HIS A 133 -14.42 7.86 7.98
N TYR A 134 -13.37 8.07 8.77
CA TYR A 134 -12.81 6.99 9.60
C TYR A 134 -13.63 6.87 10.88
N SER A 135 -14.09 5.65 11.19
CA SER A 135 -15.08 5.38 12.25
C SER A 135 -14.62 5.78 13.65
N ARG A 136 -13.30 5.85 13.90
CA ARG A 136 -12.72 6.18 15.21
C ARG A 136 -11.60 7.21 15.19
N LYS A 137 -11.38 7.92 14.07
CA LYS A 137 -10.27 8.90 13.90
C LYS A 137 -8.93 8.32 14.44
N VAL A 138 -8.43 8.84 15.56
CA VAL A 138 -7.15 8.46 16.21
C VAL A 138 -7.17 7.06 16.85
N GLU A 139 -8.33 6.53 17.20
CA GLU A 139 -8.47 5.19 17.82
C GLU A 139 -8.77 4.07 16.81
N THR A 140 -8.67 4.37 15.51
CA THR A 140 -8.87 3.35 14.47
C THR A 140 -7.73 2.34 14.55
N ARG A 141 -7.98 1.21 15.21
CA ARG A 141 -7.04 0.09 15.29
C ARG A 141 -7.16 -0.73 14.02
N PHE A 142 -6.14 -0.66 13.17
CA PHE A 142 -6.06 -1.49 11.96
C PHE A 142 -5.60 -2.91 12.31
N SER A 143 -4.68 -3.04 13.26
CA SER A 143 -4.24 -4.30 13.84
C SER A 143 -5.01 -4.62 15.13
N LEU A 144 -5.45 -5.86 15.26
CA LEU A 144 -6.20 -6.35 16.42
C LEU A 144 -5.31 -7.03 17.46
N THR A 145 -4.06 -7.35 17.13
CA THR A 145 -3.09 -7.99 18.02
C THR A 145 -1.97 -7.04 18.45
N GLU A 146 -1.48 -7.21 19.67
CA GLU A 146 -0.32 -6.45 20.20
C GLU A 146 1.01 -7.03 19.72
N THR A 147 1.04 -8.32 19.36
CA THR A 147 2.21 -8.95 18.75
C THR A 147 2.36 -8.46 17.33
N VAL A 148 3.47 -7.76 17.09
CA VAL A 148 3.81 -7.23 15.79
C VAL A 148 5.28 -7.53 15.54
N THR A 149 5.58 -8.04 14.36
CA THR A 149 6.95 -8.34 13.95
C THR A 149 7.31 -7.48 12.76
N VAL A 150 8.30 -6.59 12.94
CA VAL A 150 8.88 -5.83 11.84
C VAL A 150 9.82 -6.75 11.07
N ARG A 151 9.50 -7.02 9.81
CA ARG A 151 10.33 -7.83 8.92
C ARG A 151 10.30 -7.28 7.50
N GLN A 152 11.22 -7.78 6.67
CA GLN A 152 11.19 -7.48 5.25
C GLN A 152 9.95 -8.10 4.60
N VAL A 153 9.40 -7.38 3.62
CA VAL A 153 8.32 -7.90 2.76
C VAL A 153 8.94 -8.85 1.74
N ALA A 154 8.35 -10.04 1.58
CA ALA A 154 8.85 -11.04 0.65
C ALA A 154 9.02 -10.47 -0.77
N GLY A 155 10.15 -10.74 -1.41
CA GLY A 155 10.51 -10.19 -2.71
C GLY A 155 10.96 -8.72 -2.69
N PHE A 156 11.02 -8.06 -1.54
CA PHE A 156 11.53 -6.69 -1.41
C PHE A 156 12.68 -6.61 -0.39
N GLU A 157 13.43 -7.70 -0.22
CA GLU A 157 14.54 -7.81 0.73
C GLU A 157 15.78 -7.03 0.28
N GLY A 158 16.00 -6.94 -1.04
CA GLY A 158 17.19 -6.30 -1.62
C GLY A 158 18.51 -6.94 -1.22
N LEU A 159 19.61 -6.22 -1.50
CA LEU A 159 20.93 -6.55 -0.98
C LEU A 159 21.11 -5.94 0.42
N HIS A 160 22.14 -6.39 1.14
CA HIS A 160 22.53 -5.82 2.41
C HIS A 160 24.01 -5.45 2.39
N ASN A 161 24.31 -4.21 2.79
CA ASN A 161 25.67 -3.75 3.05
C ASN A 161 26.00 -3.96 4.54
N PRO A 162 27.05 -4.73 4.88
CA PRO A 162 27.49 -4.91 6.27
C PRO A 162 27.92 -3.61 6.96
N GLU A 163 28.34 -2.60 6.21
CA GLU A 163 28.66 -1.28 6.75
C GLU A 163 27.36 -0.51 7.04
N MET A 164 26.91 -0.50 8.29
CA MET A 164 25.61 0.05 8.70
C MET A 164 25.66 1.50 9.23
N ASP A 165 26.81 2.17 9.11
CA ASP A 165 27.07 3.47 9.73
C ASP A 165 26.12 4.58 9.25
N HIS A 166 25.58 4.45 8.04
CA HIS A 166 24.74 5.46 7.39
C HIS A 166 23.43 4.87 6.86
N ASP A 167 22.85 3.96 7.64
CA ASP A 167 21.53 3.40 7.36
C ASP A 167 20.46 4.49 7.43
N VAL A 168 19.47 4.41 6.55
CA VAL A 168 18.35 5.35 6.46
C VAL A 168 17.05 4.55 6.44
N VAL A 169 16.06 4.98 7.23
CA VAL A 169 14.70 4.46 7.17
C VAL A 169 13.74 5.57 6.76
N VAL A 170 13.05 5.39 5.63
CA VAL A 170 12.00 6.28 5.15
C VAL A 170 10.65 5.70 5.53
N ILE A 171 9.89 6.42 6.37
CA ILE A 171 8.60 5.98 6.89
C ILE A 171 7.48 6.84 6.32
N GLY A 172 6.52 6.20 5.67
CA GLY A 172 5.26 6.82 5.28
C GLY A 172 4.40 7.08 6.52
N ILE A 173 4.16 8.35 6.87
CA ILE A 173 3.48 8.69 8.13
C ILE A 173 1.96 8.55 7.98
N GLY A 174 1.41 7.57 8.71
CA GLY A 174 -0.01 7.26 8.80
C GLY A 174 -0.61 7.52 10.20
N TYR A 175 -1.77 6.90 10.46
CA TYR A 175 -2.50 7.05 11.72
C TYR A 175 -1.96 6.17 12.86
N ASP A 176 -1.37 5.02 12.54
CA ASP A 176 -1.02 3.99 13.51
C ASP A 176 0.37 4.21 14.11
N HIS A 177 0.38 4.95 15.23
CA HIS A 177 1.59 5.31 15.97
C HIS A 177 2.34 4.10 16.53
N SER A 178 1.63 3.03 16.86
CA SER A 178 2.24 1.82 17.42
C SER A 178 3.17 1.19 16.37
N LEU A 179 2.66 1.05 15.14
CA LEU A 179 3.42 0.50 14.02
C LEU A 179 4.63 1.35 13.66
N ILE A 180 4.50 2.68 13.65
CA ILE A 180 5.62 3.61 13.39
C ILE A 180 6.70 3.46 14.47
N GLY A 181 6.31 3.48 15.75
CA GLY A 181 7.24 3.35 16.88
C GLY A 181 8.02 2.05 16.84
N GLN A 182 7.39 0.95 16.43
CA GLN A 182 8.07 -0.33 16.29
C GLN A 182 9.06 -0.37 15.12
N VAL A 183 8.77 0.27 14.00
CA VAL A 183 9.72 0.37 12.88
C VAL A 183 10.94 1.20 13.29
N ILE A 184 10.72 2.31 14.00
CA ILE A 184 11.82 3.13 14.54
C ILE A 184 12.66 2.32 15.53
N ALA A 185 12.02 1.61 16.46
CA ALA A 185 12.73 0.76 17.42
C ALA A 185 13.50 -0.39 16.76
N ASN A 186 12.95 -1.00 15.70
CA ASN A 186 13.63 -2.05 14.93
C ASN A 186 14.86 -1.54 14.18
N LYS A 187 14.89 -0.24 13.84
CA LYS A 187 15.96 0.43 13.10
C LYS A 187 16.52 1.61 13.89
N GLU A 188 16.78 1.42 15.18
CA GLU A 188 17.19 2.49 16.11
C GLU A 188 18.47 3.24 15.69
N SER A 189 19.38 2.57 14.99
CA SER A 189 20.63 3.15 14.51
C SER A 189 20.50 3.86 13.16
N ALA A 190 19.37 3.70 12.47
CA ALA A 190 19.14 4.30 11.16
C ALA A 190 18.64 5.74 11.30
N ARG A 191 19.06 6.60 10.38
CA ARG A 191 18.51 7.95 10.26
C ARG A 191 17.07 7.88 9.77
N VAL A 192 16.14 8.40 10.56
CA VAL A 192 14.70 8.39 10.25
C VAL A 192 14.34 9.56 9.34
N VAL A 193 13.68 9.26 8.23
CA VAL A 193 13.12 10.20 7.26
C VAL A 193 11.62 9.99 7.22
N GLN A 194 10.86 11.07 7.29
CA GLN A 194 9.40 11.02 7.34
C GLN A 194 8.82 11.49 6.02
N LEU A 195 7.95 10.68 5.44
CA LEU A 195 7.16 11.04 4.26
C LEU A 195 5.70 11.25 4.66
N HIS A 196 5.31 12.51 4.77
CA HIS A 196 3.97 12.93 5.15
C HIS A 196 3.03 13.00 3.95
N CYS A 197 1.75 12.78 4.22
CA CYS A 197 0.68 12.88 3.22
C CYS A 197 -0.05 14.23 3.32
N PHE A 198 0.24 15.17 2.41
CA PHE A 198 -0.41 16.48 2.29
C PHE A 198 -0.82 16.80 0.84
N PRO A 199 -2.09 17.21 0.58
CA PRO A 199 -3.19 17.24 1.53
C PRO A 199 -3.55 15.82 1.99
N SER A 200 -3.95 15.72 3.25
CA SER A 200 -4.52 14.49 3.80
C SER A 200 -5.89 14.20 3.17
N LEU A 201 -6.35 12.95 3.23
CA LEU A 201 -7.64 12.55 2.64
C LEU A 201 -8.84 13.28 3.29
N SER A 202 -8.68 13.84 4.49
CA SER A 202 -9.66 14.70 5.16
C SER A 202 -9.01 15.79 6.03
N ALA A 203 -9.76 16.87 6.33
CA ALA A 203 -9.28 18.01 7.12
C ALA A 203 -8.87 17.62 8.57
N ASP A 204 -9.51 16.59 9.13
CA ASP A 204 -9.15 16.08 10.46
C ASP A 204 -7.78 15.38 10.46
N MET A 205 -7.40 14.68 9.38
CA MET A 205 -6.04 14.10 9.29
C MET A 205 -4.94 15.16 9.14
N TYR A 206 -5.29 16.35 8.63
CA TYR A 206 -4.34 17.45 8.45
C TYR A 206 -3.89 17.97 9.82
N GLN A 207 -4.84 18.35 10.69
CA GLN A 207 -4.54 18.87 12.02
C GLN A 207 -3.77 17.84 12.87
N GLU A 208 -4.14 16.57 12.76
CA GLU A 208 -3.46 15.49 13.47
C GLU A 208 -2.04 15.26 12.98
N SER A 209 -1.80 15.22 11.66
CA SER A 209 -0.45 15.02 11.12
C SER A 209 0.51 16.15 11.55
N ILE A 210 0.01 17.38 11.67
CA ILE A 210 0.78 18.55 12.10
C ILE A 210 1.10 18.50 13.60
N LEU A 211 0.13 18.20 14.46
CA LEU A 211 0.37 18.06 15.90
C LEU A 211 1.39 16.94 16.23
N ARG A 212 1.60 16.01 15.29
CA ARG A 212 2.49 14.86 15.43
C ARG A 212 3.90 15.11 14.87
N LEU A 213 4.07 16.07 13.95
CA LEU A 213 5.38 16.56 13.52
C LEU A 213 6.23 16.94 14.75
N ASP A 214 5.62 17.60 15.73
CA ASP A 214 6.27 18.01 16.99
C ASP A 214 6.66 16.85 17.92
N ARG A 215 5.99 15.69 17.84
CA ARG A 215 6.24 14.55 18.74
C ARG A 215 7.30 13.59 18.21
N VAL A 216 7.32 13.34 16.89
CA VAL A 216 8.33 12.46 16.27
C VAL A 216 9.67 13.19 16.14
N SER A 217 9.65 14.49 15.86
CA SER A 217 10.87 15.33 15.86
C SER A 217 11.57 15.38 17.21
N ALA A 218 10.86 15.18 18.33
CA ALA A 218 11.45 15.06 19.66
C ALA A 218 12.26 13.75 19.86
N VAL A 219 12.05 12.73 19.02
CA VAL A 219 12.78 11.45 19.06
C VAL A 219 14.02 11.49 18.16
N SER A 220 14.03 12.32 17.11
CA SER A 220 15.20 12.48 16.23
C SER A 220 16.16 13.55 16.75
N THR A 221 17.30 13.14 17.31
CA THR A 221 18.32 14.03 17.90
C THR A 221 19.18 14.81 16.89
N GLN A 222 18.88 14.77 15.59
CA GLN A 222 19.62 15.48 14.54
C GLN A 222 18.69 16.36 13.70
N ASN A 223 18.99 17.67 13.64
CA ASN A 223 18.37 18.73 12.83
C ASN A 223 17.19 18.28 11.93
N ALA A 224 15.99 18.29 12.50
CA ALA A 224 14.77 17.68 11.96
C ALA A 224 14.20 18.31 10.67
N VAL A 225 14.70 19.46 10.21
CA VAL A 225 14.10 20.20 9.09
C VAL A 225 14.33 19.52 7.73
N ASP A 226 15.47 18.85 7.56
CA ASP A 226 15.87 18.22 6.27
C ASP A 226 15.39 16.77 6.10
N LEU A 227 14.59 16.26 7.03
CA LEU A 227 14.17 14.86 7.10
C LEU A 227 12.66 14.66 6.90
N ASN A 228 11.93 15.74 6.64
CA ASN A 228 10.48 15.69 6.39
C ASN A 228 10.20 16.01 4.92
N PHE A 229 9.54 15.08 4.24
CA PHE A 229 9.09 15.20 2.87
C PHE A 229 7.57 15.10 2.80
N PHE A 230 7.00 15.67 1.75
CA PHE A 230 5.55 15.80 1.60
C PHE A 230 5.12 15.27 0.24
N ALA A 231 4.20 14.31 0.23
CA ALA A 231 3.54 13.79 -0.96
C ALA A 231 2.02 13.84 -0.77
N THR A 232 1.24 13.74 -1.84
CA THR A 232 -0.23 13.72 -1.69
C THR A 232 -0.70 12.34 -1.20
N ALA A 233 -1.78 12.31 -0.42
CA ALA A 233 -2.25 11.07 0.21
C ALA A 233 -2.85 10.03 -0.75
N ASN A 234 -3.23 10.45 -1.97
CA ASN A 234 -3.96 9.64 -2.93
C ASN A 234 -3.27 9.49 -4.29
N ASP A 235 -2.01 9.92 -4.40
CA ASP A 235 -1.26 9.83 -5.65
C ASP A 235 0.00 8.99 -5.50
N PRO A 236 0.01 7.75 -6.02
CA PRO A 236 1.17 6.87 -5.95
C PRO A 236 2.34 7.42 -6.78
N TYR A 237 2.09 8.14 -7.87
CA TYR A 237 3.14 8.62 -8.77
C TYR A 237 3.89 9.79 -8.16
N VAL A 238 3.16 10.74 -7.55
CA VAL A 238 3.77 11.83 -6.77
C VAL A 238 4.56 11.27 -5.59
N THR A 239 4.00 10.27 -4.89
CA THR A 239 4.74 9.57 -3.81
C THR A 239 6.06 8.99 -4.31
N ALA A 240 6.06 8.29 -5.44
CA ALA A 240 7.27 7.71 -6.01
C ALA A 240 8.30 8.79 -6.42
N ALA A 241 7.85 9.91 -7.00
CA ALA A 241 8.70 11.02 -7.39
C ALA A 241 9.35 11.71 -6.17
N VAL A 242 8.57 11.95 -5.10
CA VAL A 242 9.07 12.55 -3.86
C VAL A 242 10.05 11.63 -3.15
N LEU A 243 9.85 10.30 -3.19
CA LEU A 243 10.82 9.33 -2.69
C LEU A 243 12.14 9.39 -3.47
N ASP A 244 12.09 9.48 -4.80
CA ASP A 244 13.28 9.62 -5.65
C ASP A 244 14.05 10.90 -5.31
N GLU A 245 13.34 12.02 -5.14
CA GLU A 245 13.91 13.30 -4.71
C GLU A 245 14.55 13.20 -3.32
N ALA A 246 13.82 12.67 -2.34
CA ALA A 246 14.28 12.54 -0.96
C ALA A 246 15.54 11.69 -0.86
N VAL A 247 15.54 10.51 -1.46
CA VAL A 247 16.68 9.59 -1.42
C VAL A 247 17.87 10.16 -2.19
N THR A 248 17.64 10.83 -3.33
CA THR A 248 18.71 11.50 -4.09
C THR A 248 19.34 12.62 -3.27
N LEU A 249 18.55 13.47 -2.63
CA LEU A 249 19.02 14.53 -1.76
C LEU A 249 19.85 13.98 -0.60
N LEU A 250 19.34 12.97 0.10
CA LEU A 250 20.02 12.34 1.23
C LEU A 250 21.35 11.71 0.80
N ASN A 251 21.35 10.97 -0.31
CA ASN A 251 22.54 10.32 -0.84
C ASN A 251 23.58 11.32 -1.37
N SER A 252 23.16 12.52 -1.81
CA SER A 252 24.07 13.60 -2.21
C SER A 252 24.79 14.25 -1.03
N LYS A 253 24.15 14.31 0.15
CA LYS A 253 24.75 14.83 1.39
C LYS A 253 25.68 13.80 2.01
N GLN A 254 25.25 12.54 2.06
CA GLN A 254 25.99 11.43 2.62
C GLN A 254 25.52 10.12 2.00
N ARG A 255 26.46 9.31 1.51
CA ARG A 255 26.15 8.03 0.88
C ARG A 255 25.38 7.14 1.87
N ILE A 256 24.23 6.63 1.43
CA ILE A 256 23.39 5.73 2.22
C ILE A 256 24.01 4.33 2.19
N SER A 257 24.14 3.72 3.37
CA SER A 257 24.62 2.34 3.54
C SER A 257 23.56 1.32 3.15
N ASN A 258 22.46 1.29 3.91
CA ASN A 258 21.24 0.54 3.61
C ASN A 258 20.04 1.48 3.66
N LEU A 259 19.13 1.35 2.69
CA LEU A 259 17.87 2.08 2.66
C LEU A 259 16.71 1.16 3.05
N TYR A 260 15.97 1.51 4.09
CA TYR A 260 14.75 0.82 4.48
C TYR A 260 13.55 1.69 4.16
N LEU A 261 12.55 1.10 3.53
CA LEU A 261 11.32 1.77 3.15
C LEU A 261 10.15 1.14 3.90
N SER A 262 9.33 1.96 4.57
CA SER A 262 8.20 1.48 5.36
C SER A 262 6.91 2.25 5.03
N PRO A 263 6.05 1.72 4.14
CA PRO A 263 4.81 2.39 3.76
C PRO A 263 3.71 2.14 4.81
N LEU A 264 3.61 3.02 5.82
CA LEU A 264 2.63 2.90 6.91
C LEU A 264 1.45 3.87 6.83
N SER A 265 1.32 4.64 5.74
CA SER A 265 0.22 5.59 5.54
C SER A 265 -0.95 4.97 4.76
N THR A 266 -1.28 5.54 3.60
CA THR A 266 -2.42 5.13 2.78
C THR A 266 -2.04 4.04 1.78
N LYS A 267 -3.06 3.33 1.27
CA LYS A 267 -2.88 2.31 0.22
C LYS A 267 -2.25 2.88 -1.06
N PRO A 268 -2.67 4.07 -1.57
CA PRO A 268 -1.97 4.73 -2.67
C PRO A 268 -0.51 5.06 -2.35
N GLN A 269 -0.21 5.46 -1.11
CA GLN A 269 1.19 5.71 -0.73
C GLN A 269 2.01 4.41 -0.81
N ALA A 270 1.51 3.28 -0.30
CA ALA A 270 2.20 2.00 -0.42
C ALA A 270 2.41 1.56 -1.88
N LEU A 271 1.43 1.81 -2.75
CA LEU A 271 1.59 1.61 -4.20
C LEU A 271 2.73 2.48 -4.76
N GLY A 272 2.82 3.75 -4.36
CA GLY A 272 3.91 4.66 -4.73
C GLY A 272 5.29 4.21 -4.23
N PHE A 273 5.38 3.72 -3.00
CA PHE A 273 6.59 3.10 -2.46
C PHE A 273 7.01 1.90 -3.32
N GLY A 274 6.07 1.02 -3.67
CA GLY A 274 6.32 -0.13 -4.54
C GLY A 274 6.84 0.28 -5.91
N LEU A 275 6.20 1.28 -6.54
CA LEU A 275 6.62 1.81 -7.84
C LEU A 275 8.05 2.36 -7.80
N TYR A 276 8.36 3.16 -6.77
CA TYR A 276 9.70 3.69 -6.58
C TYR A 276 10.75 2.58 -6.43
N TYR A 277 10.46 1.58 -5.58
CA TYR A 277 11.40 0.48 -5.36
C TYR A 277 11.67 -0.31 -6.63
N LEU A 278 10.62 -0.73 -7.33
CA LEU A 278 10.76 -1.51 -8.57
C LEU A 278 11.42 -0.70 -9.69
N ALA A 279 11.32 0.64 -9.68
CA ALA A 279 11.93 1.48 -10.70
C ALA A 279 13.40 1.81 -10.43
N ARG A 280 13.80 1.93 -9.15
CA ARG A 280 15.08 2.56 -8.77
C ARG A 280 15.96 1.73 -7.85
N LEU A 281 15.39 0.77 -7.12
CA LEU A 281 16.06 0.13 -5.98
C LEU A 281 16.28 -1.37 -6.13
N GLU A 282 15.68 -2.03 -7.12
CA GLU A 282 15.93 -3.45 -7.35
C GLU A 282 17.44 -3.74 -7.52
N GLY A 283 17.90 -4.77 -6.80
CA GLY A 283 19.31 -5.16 -6.77
C GLY A 283 20.24 -4.20 -6.01
N ARG A 284 19.71 -3.22 -5.27
CA ARG A 284 20.50 -2.31 -4.41
C ARG A 284 20.43 -2.72 -2.95
N ALA A 285 21.26 -2.09 -2.11
CA ALA A 285 21.20 -2.20 -0.65
C ALA A 285 19.97 -1.48 -0.08
N ALA A 286 18.78 -1.93 -0.49
CA ALA A 286 17.52 -1.29 -0.18
C ALA A 286 16.41 -2.33 0.00
N SER A 287 15.58 -2.16 1.02
CA SER A 287 14.52 -3.13 1.34
C SER A 287 13.22 -2.48 1.79
N MET A 288 12.09 -3.15 1.54
CA MET A 288 10.81 -2.80 2.16
C MET A 288 10.66 -3.54 3.48
N ILE A 289 10.41 -2.80 4.56
CA ILE A 289 10.11 -3.37 5.88
C ILE A 289 8.68 -3.00 6.28
N TYR A 290 7.98 -3.95 6.86
CA TYR A 290 6.61 -3.77 7.31
C TYR A 290 6.40 -4.42 8.68
N PRO A 291 5.65 -3.77 9.58
CA PRO A 291 5.21 -4.36 10.84
C PRO A 291 3.99 -5.27 10.59
N PHE A 292 4.21 -6.59 10.60
CA PHE A 292 3.16 -7.57 10.38
C PHE A 292 2.43 -7.89 11.68
N THR A 293 1.10 -7.97 11.63
CA THR A 293 0.24 -8.31 12.75
C THR A 293 -0.61 -9.53 12.39
N GLU A 294 -0.96 -10.37 13.35
CA GLU A 294 -1.66 -11.64 13.07
C GLU A 294 -3.12 -11.44 12.61
N ARG A 295 -3.78 -10.36 13.06
CA ARG A 295 -5.16 -10.08 12.71
C ARG A 295 -5.39 -8.61 12.44
N TYR A 296 -6.19 -8.34 11.41
CA TYR A 296 -6.57 -7.00 11.00
C TYR A 296 -8.08 -6.78 11.19
N SER A 297 -8.47 -5.52 11.44
CA SER A 297 -9.87 -5.16 11.57
C SER A 297 -10.60 -5.30 10.23
N ARG A 298 -11.75 -5.99 10.27
CA ARG A 298 -12.66 -6.21 9.14
C ARG A 298 -13.33 -4.92 8.65
N GLU A 299 -13.55 -3.97 9.56
CA GLU A 299 -14.15 -2.67 9.29
C GLU A 299 -13.30 -1.58 9.93
N THR A 300 -12.95 -0.53 9.17
CA THR A 300 -12.07 0.55 9.65
C THR A 300 -12.60 1.94 9.31
N SER A 301 -13.67 2.03 8.53
CA SER A 301 -14.21 3.28 8.01
C SER A 301 -15.70 3.17 7.73
N THR A 302 -16.40 4.29 7.77
CA THR A 302 -17.81 4.42 7.40
C THR A 302 -17.99 5.36 6.22
N GLY A 303 -18.99 5.07 5.39
CA GLY A 303 -19.30 5.83 4.19
C GLY A 303 -18.27 5.67 3.05
N VAL A 304 -18.66 6.17 1.88
CA VAL A 304 -17.91 6.02 0.63
C VAL A 304 -17.43 7.39 0.17
N GLY A 305 -16.10 7.54 0.05
CA GLY A 305 -15.46 8.74 -0.48
C GLY A 305 -15.24 8.66 -1.99
N ARG A 306 -14.27 9.42 -2.50
CA ARG A 306 -13.91 9.39 -3.93
C ARG A 306 -13.14 8.11 -4.27
N GLY A 307 -13.45 7.51 -5.41
CA GLY A 307 -12.65 6.45 -6.00
C GLY A 307 -11.63 7.01 -6.99
N TRP A 308 -10.47 6.35 -7.07
CA TRP A 308 -9.37 6.70 -7.97
C TRP A 308 -8.93 5.48 -8.76
N VAL A 309 -8.49 5.72 -9.99
CA VAL A 309 -7.89 4.73 -10.89
C VAL A 309 -6.43 5.10 -11.14
N TYR A 310 -5.55 4.10 -11.04
CA TYR A 310 -4.12 4.21 -11.22
C TYR A 310 -3.67 3.23 -12.32
N PRO A 311 -3.55 3.68 -13.58
CA PRO A 311 -2.99 2.87 -14.66
C PRO A 311 -1.50 2.61 -14.43
N ILE A 312 -1.07 1.35 -14.46
CA ILE A 312 0.32 0.98 -14.23
C ILE A 312 0.96 0.52 -15.52
N VAL A 313 2.11 1.11 -15.85
CA VAL A 313 2.97 0.70 -16.95
C VAL A 313 4.36 0.46 -16.38
N PHE A 314 4.90 -0.74 -16.63
CA PHE A 314 6.29 -1.07 -16.32
C PHE A 314 7.12 -0.90 -17.59
N ASN A 315 8.12 -0.02 -17.54
CA ASN A 315 9.11 0.16 -18.63
C ASN A 315 10.31 -0.76 -18.43
#